data_AF-A0A7T3W0C6-F1
#
_entry.id   AF-A0A7T3W0C6-F1
#
_cell.length_a   1.000
_cell.length_b   1.000
_cell.length_c   1.000
_cell.angle_alpha   90.00
_cell.angle_beta   90.00
_cell.angle_gamma   90.00
#
_symmetry.space_group_name_H-M   'P 1'
#
loop_
_entity.id
_entity.type
_entity.pdbx_description
1 polymer ?
#
loop_
_entity_poly.entity_id
_entity_poly.type
_entity_poly.pdbx_seq_one_letter_code
_entity_poly.pdbx_strand_id
1 'polypeptide(L)'
;MQGIAVTLPKEYEEQLLQNFMLINQQAVDLIFERIKDDRKMIRQTELLKRYRIGNELLMDMLAKGLPQYRLSSKNILYNVDEVDEFIRQHYKL
;
A
#
# COMPACT_ATOMS: atom_id res chain seq x y z
N MET A 1 6.78 -22.53 -40.92
CA MET A 1 5.47 -22.24 -40.30
C MET A 1 5.31 -20.72 -40.29
N GLN A 2 4.39 -20.17 -41.09
CA GLN A 2 4.06 -18.74 -41.01
C GLN A 2 3.05 -18.58 -39.87
N GLY A 3 3.41 -17.83 -38.83
CA GLY A 3 2.52 -17.54 -37.70
C GLY A 3 1.39 -16.63 -38.16
N ILE A 4 0.15 -17.05 -37.96
CA ILE A 4 -1.01 -16.20 -38.20
C ILE A 4 -1.07 -15.22 -37.03
N ALA A 5 -0.76 -13.94 -37.30
CA ALA A 5 -1.03 -12.87 -36.35
C ALA A 5 -2.55 -12.68 -36.27
N VAL A 6 -3.16 -13.21 -35.21
CA VAL A 6 -4.58 -12.99 -34.92
C VAL A 6 -4.68 -11.68 -34.17
N THR A 7 -5.18 -10.63 -34.84
CA THR A 7 -5.52 -9.38 -34.18
C THR A 7 -6.81 -9.58 -33.40
N LEU A 8 -6.76 -9.47 -32.08
CA LEU A 8 -7.96 -9.51 -31.24
C LEU A 8 -8.82 -8.28 -31.53
N PRO A 9 -10.15 -8.41 -31.63
CA PRO A 9 -11.00 -7.23 -31.67
C PRO A 9 -10.80 -6.41 -30.40
N LYS A 10 -10.74 -5.08 -30.54
CA LYS A 10 -10.43 -4.13 -29.44
C LYS A 10 -11.22 -4.37 -28.17
N GLU A 11 -12.50 -4.72 -28.29
CA GLU A 11 -13.38 -4.98 -27.16
C GLU A 11 -12.88 -6.16 -26.30
N TYR A 12 -12.32 -7.19 -26.93
CA TYR A 12 -11.72 -8.32 -26.20
C TYR A 12 -10.38 -7.94 -25.56
N GLU A 13 -9.58 -7.08 -26.20
CA GLU A 13 -8.34 -6.56 -25.61
C GLU A 13 -8.64 -5.71 -24.36
N GLU A 14 -9.64 -4.84 -24.44
CA GLU A 14 -10.08 -3.99 -23.32
C GLU A 14 -10.64 -4.83 -22.16
N GLN A 15 -11.45 -5.86 -22.45
CA GLN A 15 -11.95 -6.79 -21.43
C GLN A 15 -10.80 -7.58 -20.77
N LEU A 16 -9.84 -8.08 -21.55
CA LEU A 16 -8.68 -8.79 -21.02
C LEU A 16 -7.85 -7.88 -20.11
N LEU A 17 -7.66 -6.63 -20.51
CA LEU A 17 -6.94 -5.64 -19.70
C LEU A 17 -7.68 -5.33 -18.40
N GLN A 18 -9.01 -5.14 -18.44
CA GLN A 18 -9.82 -4.92 -17.23
C GLN A 18 -9.77 -6.11 -16.27
N ASN A 19 -9.90 -7.33 -16.80
CA ASN A 19 -9.81 -8.56 -16.00
C ASN A 19 -8.44 -8.72 -15.37
N PHE A 20 -7.36 -8.44 -16.12
CA PHE A 20 -6.00 -8.46 -15.60
C PHE A 20 -5.80 -7.43 -14.47
N MET A 21 -6.31 -6.21 -14.64
CA MET A 21 -6.25 -5.19 -13.59
C MET A 21 -7.03 -5.61 -12.33
N LEU A 22 -8.21 -6.22 -12.49
CA LEU A 22 -9.03 -6.70 -11.37
C LEU A 22 -8.34 -7.83 -10.59
N ILE A 23 -7.79 -8.82 -11.29
CA ILE A 23 -7.08 -9.95 -10.67
C ILE A 23 -5.86 -9.45 -9.90
N ASN A 24 -5.10 -8.51 -10.47
CA ASN A 24 -3.95 -7.93 -9.77
C ASN A 24 -4.37 -7.15 -8.51
N GLN A 25 -5.46 -6.39 -8.60
CA GLN A 25 -5.97 -5.67 -7.43
C GLN A 25 -6.38 -6.64 -6.32
N GLN A 26 -7.10 -7.71 -6.66
CA GLN A 26 -7.50 -8.76 -5.71
C GLN A 26 -6.28 -9.49 -5.11
N ALA A 27 -5.26 -9.79 -5.91
CA ALA A 27 -4.04 -10.42 -5.43
C ALA A 27 -3.27 -9.52 -4.45
N VAL A 28 -3.20 -8.22 -4.74
CA VAL A 28 -2.61 -7.22 -3.83
C VAL A 28 -3.40 -7.15 -2.52
N ASP A 29 -4.73 -7.19 -2.58
CA ASP A 29 -5.59 -7.14 -1.39
C ASP A 29 -5.46 -8.43 -0.54
N LEU A 30 -5.31 -9.60 -1.17
CA LEU A 30 -5.04 -10.88 -0.49
C LEU A 30 -3.67 -10.93 0.19
N ILE A 31 -2.63 -10.45 -0.51
CA ILE A 31 -1.29 -10.31 0.08
C ILE A 31 -1.34 -9.33 1.25
N PHE A 32 -2.14 -8.27 1.13
CA PHE A 32 -2.32 -7.26 2.16
C PHE A 32 -2.99 -7.81 3.42
N GLU A 33 -4.09 -8.54 3.30
CA GLU A 33 -4.77 -9.22 4.43
C GLU A 33 -3.78 -10.11 5.19
N ARG A 34 -2.97 -10.88 4.46
CA ARG A 34 -2.01 -11.81 5.05
C ARG A 34 -0.84 -11.12 5.76
N ILE A 35 -0.37 -9.99 5.24
CA ILE A 35 0.71 -9.19 5.88
C ILE A 35 0.19 -8.41 7.09
N LYS A 36 -1.08 -7.98 7.06
CA LYS A 36 -1.70 -7.20 8.12
C LYS A 36 -1.77 -7.98 9.43
N ASP A 37 -2.15 -9.25 9.36
CA ASP A 37 -2.28 -10.13 10.53
C ASP A 37 -0.92 -10.48 11.16
N ASP A 38 0.10 -10.75 10.35
CA ASP A 38 1.41 -11.16 10.88
C ASP A 38 2.26 -9.99 11.41
N ARG A 39 2.03 -8.75 10.94
CA ARG A 39 2.95 -7.61 11.21
C ARG A 39 2.28 -6.35 11.75
N LYS A 40 1.01 -6.39 12.15
CA LYS A 40 0.27 -5.20 12.66
C LYS A 40 0.42 -3.98 11.75
N MET A 41 0.35 -4.19 10.44
CA MET A 41 0.57 -3.14 9.45
C MET A 41 -0.70 -2.32 9.25
N ILE A 42 -0.59 -0.99 9.22
CA ILE A 42 -1.72 -0.08 9.03
C ILE A 42 -1.47 0.88 7.87
N ARG A 43 -2.56 1.32 7.22
CA ARG A 43 -2.50 2.34 6.16
C ARG A 43 -2.32 3.72 6.78
N GLN A 44 -1.83 4.68 5.99
CA GLN A 44 -1.69 6.08 6.41
C GLN A 44 -2.97 6.65 7.05
N THR A 45 -4.15 6.39 6.45
CA THR A 45 -5.42 6.89 6.98
C THR A 45 -5.75 6.33 8.37
N GLU A 46 -5.35 5.10 8.65
CA GLU A 46 -5.54 4.47 9.95
C GLU A 46 -4.50 4.95 10.97
N LEU A 47 -3.25 5.16 10.54
CA LEU A 47 -2.19 5.78 11.34
C LEU A 47 -2.63 7.14 11.88
N LEU A 48 -3.09 8.03 11.00
CA LEU A 48 -3.56 9.37 11.38
C LEU A 48 -4.67 9.32 12.43
N LYS A 49 -5.63 8.39 12.27
CA LYS A 49 -6.73 8.19 13.22
C LYS A 49 -6.25 7.64 14.56
N ARG A 50 -5.42 6.59 14.54
CA ARG A 50 -4.94 5.87 15.73
C ARG A 50 -4.15 6.80 16.66
N TYR A 51 -3.24 7.59 16.10
CA TYR A 51 -2.39 8.51 16.87
C TYR A 51 -2.99 9.92 17.01
N ARG A 52 -4.17 10.17 16.43
CA ARG A 52 -4.85 11.48 16.41
C ARG A 52 -3.94 12.60 15.92
N ILE A 53 -3.15 12.31 14.89
CA ILE A 53 -2.20 13.26 14.29
C ILE A 53 -2.71 13.78 12.95
N GLY A 54 -2.35 15.02 12.63
CA GLY A 54 -2.59 15.62 11.32
C GLY A 54 -1.51 15.27 10.30
N ASN A 55 -1.77 15.61 9.04
CA ASN A 55 -0.79 15.42 7.95
C ASN A 55 0.51 16.21 8.18
N GLU A 56 0.44 17.38 8.80
CA GLU A 56 1.64 18.20 9.08
C GLU A 56 2.61 17.46 10.01
N LEU A 57 2.11 16.90 11.10
CA LEU A 57 2.92 16.12 12.03
C LEU A 57 3.41 14.82 11.38
N LEU A 58 2.59 14.16 10.55
CA LEU A 58 3.05 13.01 9.78
C LEU A 58 4.23 13.37 8.85
N MET A 59 4.18 14.53 8.17
CA MET A 59 5.28 14.98 7.31
C MET A 59 6.55 15.29 8.12
N ASP A 60 6.43 15.87 9.31
CA ASP A 60 7.56 16.05 10.23
C ASP A 60 8.15 14.70 10.68
N MET A 61 7.31 13.73 11.02
CA MET A 61 7.75 12.37 11.37
C MET A 61 8.46 11.70 10.19
N LEU A 62 7.94 11.83 8.97
CA LEU A 62 8.58 11.31 7.76
C LEU A 62 9.92 11.99 7.49
N ALA A 63 10.04 13.30 7.68
CA ALA A 63 11.30 14.03 7.55
C ALA A 63 12.35 13.57 8.58
N LYS A 64 11.90 13.11 9.75
CA LYS A 64 12.72 12.51 10.81
C LYS A 64 13.01 11.02 10.62
N GLY A 65 12.52 10.42 9.53
CA GLY A 65 12.83 9.03 9.17
C GLY A 65 11.85 7.98 9.71
N LEU A 66 10.57 8.33 9.91
CA LEU A 66 9.53 7.36 10.26
C LEU A 66 9.53 6.16 9.27
N PRO A 67 9.67 4.92 9.75
CA PRO A 67 9.61 3.74 8.90
C PRO A 67 8.31 3.65 8.10
N GLN A 68 8.43 3.44 6.79
CA GLN A 68 7.30 3.30 5.88
C GLN A 68 7.58 2.24 4.81
N TYR A 69 6.56 1.45 4.49
CA TYR A 69 6.62 0.39 3.49
C TYR A 69 5.72 0.74 2.32
N ARG A 70 6.34 1.06 1.18
CA ARG A 70 5.63 1.48 -0.03
C ARG A 70 5.38 0.27 -0.93
N LEU A 71 4.12 -0.15 -1.03
CA LEU A 71 3.68 -1.17 -1.99
C LEU A 71 3.38 -0.57 -3.37
N SER A 72 2.90 0.68 -3.39
CA SER A 72 2.68 1.45 -4.62
C SER A 72 2.73 2.95 -4.30
N SER A 73 2.61 3.82 -5.31
CA SER A 73 2.54 5.26 -5.09
C SER A 73 1.41 5.69 -4.14
N LYS A 74 0.31 4.91 -4.10
CA LYS A 74 -0.88 5.17 -3.28
C LYS A 74 -1.01 4.27 -2.04
N ASN A 75 -0.25 3.18 -1.98
CA ASN A 75 -0.31 2.22 -0.88
C ASN A 75 0.97 2.29 -0.05
N ILE A 76 0.93 3.11 1.00
CA ILE A 76 1.98 3.23 2.02
C ILE A 76 1.46 2.61 3.31
N LEU A 77 2.27 1.72 3.88
CA LEU A 77 1.99 1.00 5.11
C LEU A 77 2.99 1.35 6.20
N TYR A 78 2.51 1.26 7.43
CA TYR A 78 3.27 1.55 8.63
C TYR A 78 3.11 0.39 9.60
N ASN A 79 4.21 -0.10 10.15
CA ASN A 79 4.16 -1.08 11.23
C ASN A 79 3.84 -0.34 12.54
N VAL A 80 2.81 -0.76 13.26
CA VAL A 80 2.40 -0.12 14.52
C VAL A 80 3.52 -0.12 15.56
N ASP A 81 4.22 -1.24 15.73
CA ASP A 81 5.26 -1.37 16.75
C ASP A 81 6.47 -0.46 16.43
N GLU A 82 6.85 -0.34 15.16
CA GLU A 82 7.91 0.58 14.71
C GLU A 82 7.50 2.05 14.84
N VAL A 83 6.23 2.38 14.60
CA VAL A 83 5.70 3.73 14.83
C VAL A 83 5.73 4.06 16.32
N ASP A 84 5.32 3.13 17.19
CA ASP A 84 5.34 3.32 18.65
C ASP A 84 6.77 3.48 19.18
N GLU A 85 7.72 2.70 18.66
CA GLU A 85 9.15 2.83 18.91
C GLU A 85 9.66 4.22 18.46
N PHE A 86 9.36 4.61 17.23
CA PHE A 86 9.77 5.89 16.66
C PHE A 86 9.23 7.08 17.46
N ILE A 87 7.94 7.05 17.82
CA ILE A 87 7.30 8.05 18.66
C ILE A 87 8.04 8.15 19.99
N ARG A 88 8.25 7.03 20.69
CA ARG A 88 8.97 7.02 21.99
C ARG A 88 10.37 7.63 21.91
N GLN A 89 11.07 7.44 20.79
CA GLN A 89 12.43 7.96 20.59
C GLN A 89 12.47 9.47 20.27
N HIS A 90 11.50 9.97 19.49
CA HIS A 90 11.54 11.33 18.93
C HIS A 90 10.55 12.30 19.57
N TYR A 91 9.51 11.79 20.21
CA TYR A 91 8.42 12.53 20.83
C TYR A 91 8.19 11.92 22.21
N LYS A 92 8.70 12.60 23.25
CA LYS A 92 8.42 12.21 24.64
C LYS A 92 6.94 12.40 24.94
N LEU A 93 6.13 11.40 24.60
CA LEU A 93 4.75 11.23 25.07
C LEU A 93 4.77 10.46 26.39
#